data_AF-A0A540MM14-F1
#
_entry.id   AF-A0A540MM14-F1
#
_cell.length_a   1.000
_cell.length_b   1.000
_cell.length_c   1.000
_cell.angle_alpha   90.00
_cell.angle_beta   90.00
_cell.angle_gamma   90.00
#
_symmetry.space_group_name_H-M   'P 1'
#
loop_
_entity.id
_entity.type
_entity.pdbx_description
1 polymer ?
#
loop_
_entity_poly.entity_id
_entity_poly.type
_entity_poly.pdbx_seq_one_letter_code
_entity_poly.pdbx_strand_id
1 'polypeptide(L)'
;MLSLQPLSNPPPPHESVLVGDLKMANFKQFLSDKGVQAEFAGGVLRCGEYVTLRKVGDASHKGGGSGTQQIVIEGPLCEDYYKIREYLYSQFYLL
;
A
#
# COMPACT_ATOMS: atom_id res chain seq x y z
N MET A 1 -29.15 29.21 -16.49
CA MET A 1 -29.13 27.86 -15.88
C MET A 1 -28.19 27.00 -16.71
N LEU A 2 -27.07 26.54 -16.15
CA LEU A 2 -26.18 25.59 -16.82
C LEU A 2 -26.69 24.18 -16.47
N SER A 3 -27.30 23.49 -17.43
CA SER A 3 -27.75 22.10 -17.25
C SER A 3 -26.59 21.14 -17.53
N LEU A 4 -26.26 20.29 -16.57
CA LEU A 4 -25.27 19.23 -16.75
C LEU A 4 -25.87 18.11 -17.61
N GLN A 5 -25.28 17.83 -18.77
CA GLN A 5 -25.62 16.67 -19.59
C GLN A 5 -24.73 15.47 -19.23
N PRO A 6 -25.26 14.24 -19.27
CA PRO A 6 -24.49 13.03 -18.98
C PRO A 6 -23.42 12.77 -20.05
N LEU A 7 -22.28 12.21 -19.60
CA LEU A 7 -21.17 11.84 -20.48
C LEU A 7 -21.66 10.81 -21.53
N SER A 8 -21.47 11.11 -22.83
CA SER A 8 -21.91 10.23 -23.92
C SER A 8 -21.09 8.96 -24.08
N ASN A 9 -19.92 8.87 -23.45
CA ASN A 9 -19.04 7.72 -23.58
C ASN A 9 -18.51 7.33 -22.19
N PRO A 10 -18.41 6.03 -21.85
CA PRO A 10 -17.75 5.62 -20.62
C PRO A 10 -16.30 6.12 -20.64
N PRO A 11 -15.80 6.66 -19.52
CA PRO A 11 -14.42 7.11 -19.45
C PRO A 11 -13.47 5.91 -19.68
N PRO A 12 -12.30 6.12 -20.32
CA PRO A 12 -11.32 5.05 -20.54
C PRO A 12 -10.95 4.38 -19.22
N PRO A 13 -10.72 3.05 -19.17
CA PRO A 13 -10.33 2.38 -17.93
C PRO A 13 -9.02 3.00 -17.42
N HIS A 14 -9.10 3.63 -16.24
CA HIS A 14 -7.94 4.19 -15.56
C HIS A 14 -7.27 3.05 -14.78
N GLU A 15 -5.95 3.01 -14.80
CA GLU A 15 -5.20 2.11 -13.92
C GLU A 15 -5.45 2.57 -12.47
N SER A 16 -5.92 1.68 -11.61
CA SER A 16 -6.24 2.02 -10.22
C SER A 16 -4.98 2.56 -9.54
N VAL A 17 -4.96 3.87 -9.25
CA VAL A 17 -3.84 4.50 -8.55
C VAL A 17 -4.08 4.35 -7.06
N LEU A 18 -3.19 3.63 -6.38
CA LEU A 18 -3.15 3.61 -4.92
C LEU A 18 -2.69 5.00 -4.45
N VAL A 19 -3.63 5.84 -4.02
CA VAL A 19 -3.34 7.17 -3.50
C VAL A 19 -3.11 7.07 -2.01
N GLY A 20 -1.90 7.43 -1.57
CA GLY A 20 -1.51 7.50 -0.17
C GLY A 20 -0.05 7.13 0.02
N ASP A 21 0.73 7.99 0.68
CA ASP A 21 2.07 7.62 1.10
C ASP A 21 1.98 6.61 2.26
N LEU A 22 2.41 5.37 2.03
CA LEU A 22 2.49 4.37 3.08
C LEU A 22 3.76 4.60 3.91
N LYS A 23 3.56 5.14 5.11
CA LYS A 23 4.61 5.19 6.14
C LYS A 23 4.68 3.83 6.84
N MET A 24 5.77 3.08 6.62
CA MET A 24 5.99 1.77 7.25
C MET A 24 5.89 1.83 8.78
N ALA A 25 6.29 2.94 9.41
CA ALA A 25 6.17 3.11 10.86
C ALA A 25 4.70 3.14 11.33
N ASN A 26 3.83 3.84 10.60
CA ASN A 26 2.40 3.87 10.90
C ASN A 26 1.79 2.48 10.64
N PHE A 27 2.22 1.81 9.56
CA PHE A 27 1.75 0.47 9.24
C PHE A 27 2.14 -0.57 10.29
N LYS A 28 3.37 -0.49 10.83
CA LYS A 28 3.82 -1.31 11.97
C LYS A 28 2.89 -1.16 13.17
N GLN A 29 2.54 0.08 13.50
CA GLN A 29 1.65 0.38 14.63
C GLN A 29 0.23 -0.13 14.35
N PHE A 30 -0.29 0.09 13.15
CA PHE A 30 -1.59 -0.44 12.72
C PHE A 30 -1.67 -1.97 12.80
N LEU A 31 -0.62 -2.67 12.37
CA LEU A 31 -0.53 -4.12 12.49
C LEU A 31 -0.52 -4.56 13.96
N SER A 32 0.21 -3.83 14.81
CA SER A 32 0.29 -4.10 16.24
C SER A 32 -1.08 -3.91 16.92
N ASP A 33 -1.84 -2.89 16.53
CA ASP A 33 -3.20 -2.63 17.01
C ASP A 33 -4.19 -3.73 16.56
N LYS A 34 -3.92 -4.39 15.43
CA LYS A 34 -4.67 -5.56 14.95
C LYS A 34 -4.19 -6.90 15.55
N GLY A 35 -3.20 -6.87 16.43
CA GLY A 35 -2.64 -8.06 17.08
C GLY A 35 -1.57 -8.80 16.26
N VAL A 36 -1.11 -8.22 15.15
CA VAL A 36 -0.01 -8.76 14.34
C VAL A 36 1.31 -8.18 14.85
N GLN A 37 2.20 -9.05 15.34
CA GLN A 37 3.54 -8.62 15.76
C GLN A 37 4.32 -8.13 14.54
N ALA A 38 4.74 -6.86 14.53
CA ALA A 38 5.51 -6.30 13.44
C ALA A 38 6.82 -5.69 13.95
N GLU A 39 7.94 -6.00 13.30
CA GLU A 39 9.28 -5.52 13.68
C GLU A 39 10.07 -5.04 12.45
N PHE A 40 10.93 -4.03 12.64
CA PHE A 40 11.87 -3.62 11.60
C PHE A 40 13.15 -4.43 11.75
N ALA A 41 13.50 -5.19 10.71
CA ALA A 41 14.71 -6.00 10.67
C ALA A 41 15.36 -5.88 9.30
N GLY A 42 16.64 -5.51 9.21
CA GLY A 42 17.38 -5.52 7.94
C GLY A 42 16.80 -4.66 6.81
N GLY A 43 16.09 -3.56 7.13
CA GLY A 43 15.43 -2.70 6.14
C GLY A 43 14.09 -3.23 5.62
N VAL A 44 13.58 -4.32 6.17
CA VAL A 44 12.22 -4.81 5.93
C VAL A 44 11.38 -4.70 7.19
N LEU A 45 10.06 -4.63 7.02
CA LEU A 45 9.08 -4.75 8.09
C LEU A 45 8.60 -6.20 8.12
N ARG A 46 9.05 -6.95 9.13
CA ARG A 46 8.57 -8.31 9.39
C ARG A 46 7.21 -8.23 10.06
N CYS A 47 6.26 -9.05 9.60
CA CYS A 47 4.90 -9.11 10.08
C CYS A 47 4.57 -10.57 10.41
N GLY A 48 4.45 -10.87 11.69
CA GLY A 48 4.34 -12.24 12.18
C GLY A 48 5.64 -13.03 11.98
N GLU A 49 5.49 -14.34 11.78
CA GLU A 49 6.62 -15.27 11.74
C GLU A 49 7.23 -15.38 10.33
N TYR A 50 6.39 -15.33 9.29
CA TYR A 50 6.75 -15.71 7.91
C TYR A 50 6.56 -14.63 6.84
N VAL A 51 5.89 -13.52 7.16
CA VAL A 51 5.60 -12.46 6.17
C VAL A 51 6.53 -11.27 6.39
N THR A 52 7.06 -10.72 5.30
CA THR A 52 7.91 -9.53 5.32
C THR A 52 7.47 -8.55 4.25
N LEU A 53 7.59 -7.27 4.56
CA LEU A 53 7.23 -6.16 3.71
C LEU A 53 8.48 -5.32 3.44
N ARG A 54 8.77 -5.07 2.18
CA ARG A 54 9.89 -4.24 1.74
C ARG A 54 9.36 -3.10 0.89
N LYS A 55 9.73 -1.87 1.24
CA LYS A 55 9.54 -0.73 0.34
C LYS A 55 10.64 -0.76 -0.71
N VAL A 56 10.26 -0.98 -1.97
CA VAL A 56 11.13 -0.94 -3.14
C VAL A 56 10.81 0.34 -3.89
N GLY A 57 11.77 1.23 -4.03
CA GLY A 57 11.51 2.55 -4.59
C GLY A 57 12.68 3.46 -4.29
N ASP A 58 13.13 4.15 -5.33
CA ASP A 58 14.38 4.86 -5.31
C ASP A 58 14.32 6.07 -4.37
N ALA A 59 15.11 6.02 -3.30
CA ALA A 59 15.30 7.14 -2.38
C ALA A 59 16.01 8.35 -3.04
N SER A 60 16.36 8.28 -4.33
CA SER A 60 16.96 9.37 -5.09
C SER A 60 15.98 10.26 -5.86
N HIS A 61 14.66 10.08 -5.69
CA HIS A 61 13.73 11.20 -5.95
C HIS A 61 13.79 12.24 -4.81
N LYS A 62 14.98 12.82 -4.59
CA LYS A 62 15.14 14.20 -4.12
C LYS A 62 14.58 15.12 -5.21
N GLY A 63 13.27 15.21 -5.32
CA GLY A 63 12.64 16.04 -6.34
C GLY A 63 11.14 15.82 -6.44
N GLY A 64 10.39 16.43 -5.50
CA GLY A 64 9.10 17.08 -5.71
C GLY A 64 8.05 16.51 -6.67
N GLY A 65 8.02 15.21 -6.94
CA GLY A 65 7.07 14.59 -7.86
C GLY A 65 6.63 13.24 -7.33
N SER A 66 5.33 12.96 -7.46
CA SER A 66 4.65 11.72 -7.08
C SER A 66 5.38 10.49 -7.66
N GLY A 67 6.36 9.97 -6.92
CA GLY A 67 7.09 8.76 -7.27
C GLY A 67 6.29 7.55 -6.76
N THR A 68 5.97 6.63 -7.66
CA THR A 68 5.24 5.40 -7.36
C THR A 68 5.94 4.64 -6.23
N GLN A 69 5.33 4.60 -5.04
CA GLN A 69 5.84 3.78 -3.94
C GLN A 69 5.52 2.31 -4.25
N GLN A 70 6.53 1.49 -4.48
CA GLN A 70 6.34 0.06 -4.65
C GLN A 70 6.58 -0.65 -3.30
N ILE A 71 5.62 -1.48 -2.90
CA ILE A 71 5.73 -2.32 -1.70
C ILE A 71 5.73 -3.77 -2.16
N VAL A 72 6.72 -4.53 -1.74
CA VAL A 72 6.85 -5.96 -2.01
C VAL A 72 6.50 -6.72 -0.74
N ILE A 73 5.60 -7.69 -0.88
CA ILE A 73 5.20 -8.60 0.20
C ILE A 73 5.81 -9.98 -0.09
N GLU A 74 6.68 -10.46 0.79
CA GLU A 74 7.34 -11.77 0.68
C GLU A 74 6.87 -12.67 1.83
N GLY A 75 6.53 -13.92 1.53
CA GLY A 75 6.10 -14.91 2.51
C GLY A 75 5.38 -16.09 1.86
N PRO A 76 5.16 -17.20 2.59
CA PRO A 76 4.34 -18.30 2.13
C PRO A 76 2.88 -17.85 1.96
N LEU A 77 2.15 -18.49 1.05
CA LEU A 77 0.71 -18.23 0.84
C LEU A 77 -0.12 -18.83 1.98
N CYS A 78 -0.02 -18.22 3.16
CA CYS A 78 -0.78 -18.57 4.37
C CYS A 78 -1.82 -17.49 4.70
N GLU A 79 -2.67 -17.76 5.69
CA GLU A 79 -3.69 -16.79 6.12
C GLU A 79 -3.09 -15.42 6.49
N ASP A 80 -1.93 -15.41 7.15
CA ASP A 80 -1.27 -14.16 7.55
C ASP A 80 -0.87 -13.32 6.34
N TYR A 81 -0.39 -13.95 5.27
CA TYR A 81 -0.08 -13.27 4.01
C TYR A 81 -1.31 -12.55 3.45
N TYR A 82 -2.46 -13.24 3.39
CA TYR A 82 -3.70 -12.65 2.87
C TYR A 82 -4.23 -11.54 3.78
N LYS A 83 -4.21 -11.72 5.11
CA LYS A 83 -4.62 -10.70 6.09
C LYS A 83 -3.76 -9.44 5.98
N ILE A 84 -2.43 -9.60 5.94
CA ILE A 84 -1.51 -8.47 5.82
C ILE A 84 -1.69 -7.74 4.49
N ARG A 85 -1.91 -8.48 3.39
CA ARG A 85 -2.19 -7.90 2.07
C ARG A 85 -3.49 -7.07 2.08
N GLU A 86 -4.54 -7.58 2.70
CA GLU A 86 -5.82 -6.86 2.85
C GLU A 86 -5.65 -5.60 3.69
N TYR A 87 -4.96 -5.69 4.83
CA TYR A 87 -4.62 -4.53 5.67
C TYR A 87 -3.79 -3.50 4.93
N LEU A 88 -2.82 -3.94 4.14
CA LEU A 88 -1.99 -3.06 3.35
C LEU A 88 -2.83 -2.30 2.32
N TYR A 89 -3.66 -2.98 1.55
CA TYR A 89 -4.56 -2.31 0.59
C TYR A 89 -5.58 -1.40 1.27
N SER A 90 -6.06 -1.74 2.46
CA SER A 90 -6.96 -0.88 3.24
C SER A 90 -6.33 0.45 3.66
N GLN A 91 -4.99 0.58 3.65
CA GLN A 91 -4.32 1.86 3.93
C GLN A 91 -4.24 2.79 2.72
N PHE A 92 -4.58 2.30 1.53
CA PHE A 92 -4.56 3.09 0.30
C PHE A 92 -5.98 3.35 -0.18
N TYR A 93 -6.17 4.51 -0.83
CA TYR A 93 -7.39 4.79 -1.57
C TYR A 93 -7.22 4.29 -3.00
N LEU A 94 -8.12 3.42 -3.48
CA LEU A 94 -8.27 3.16 -4.91
C LEU A 94 -9.16 4.27 -5.50
N LEU A 95 -8.68 4.96 -6.54
CA LEU A 95 -9.48 5.83 -7.40
C LEU A 95 -9.81 5.13 -8.71
#